data_AF-A0A136KQG3-F1
#
_entry.id   AF-A0A136KQG3-F1
#
_cell.length_a   1.000
_cell.length_b   1.000
_cell.length_c   1.000
_cell.angle_alpha   90.00
_cell.angle_beta   90.00
_cell.angle_gamma   90.00
#
_symmetry.space_group_name_H-M   'P 1'
#
loop_
_entity.id
_entity.type
_entity.pdbx_description
1 polymer ?
#
loop_
_entity_poly.entity_id
_entity_poly.type
_entity_poly.pdbx_seq_one_letter_code
_entity_poly.pdbx_strand_id
1 'polypeptide(L)'
;MLNRSFSKRSLAGFVFERLDENGNPTKERFEGWQWESPNVAYLPRHFCVNINIYGDQDPQYLPVSPDCLNGLMSTIQPRFDRPGDLIFWSPDYGYKNSTQFRVLWVGEEIARCEISAGVCELYIP
;
A
#
# COMPACT_ATOMS: atom_id res chain seq x y z
N MET A 1 -1.17 -5.66 1.65
CA MET A 1 -2.38 -5.86 0.84
C MET A 1 -2.57 -7.35 0.59
N LEU A 2 -3.77 -7.86 0.85
CA LEU A 2 -4.17 -9.25 0.64
C LEU A 2 -5.26 -9.30 -0.45
N ASN A 3 -5.16 -10.24 -1.40
CA ASN A 3 -6.25 -10.50 -2.33
C ASN A 3 -7.12 -11.67 -1.82
N ARG A 4 -8.36 -11.36 -1.43
CA ARG A 4 -9.35 -12.36 -0.99
C ARG A 4 -10.17 -12.95 -2.15
N SER A 5 -10.14 -12.34 -3.33
CA SER A 5 -10.92 -12.76 -4.51
C SER A 5 -10.33 -14.01 -5.18
N PHE A 6 -11.12 -14.68 -6.01
CA PHE A 6 -10.66 -15.83 -6.80
C PHE A 6 -9.82 -15.43 -8.03
N SER A 7 -9.84 -14.14 -8.39
CA SER A 7 -9.19 -13.62 -9.59
C SER A 7 -7.84 -13.01 -9.23
N LYS A 8 -6.82 -13.25 -10.06
CA LYS A 8 -5.55 -12.52 -9.95
C LYS A 8 -5.79 -11.04 -10.25
N ARG A 9 -5.08 -10.16 -9.54
CA ARG A 9 -5.14 -8.71 -9.75
C ARG A 9 -3.75 -8.19 -10.10
N SER A 10 -3.64 -7.41 -11.18
CA SER A 10 -2.38 -6.73 -11.50
C SER A 10 -2.01 -5.82 -10.34
N LEU A 11 -0.73 -5.81 -9.97
CA LEU A 11 -0.24 -4.91 -8.94
C LEU A 11 -0.17 -3.48 -9.48
N ALA A 12 0.28 -3.27 -10.72
CA ALA A 12 0.30 -1.97 -11.40
C ALA A 12 -1.08 -1.31 -11.54
N GLY A 13 -2.17 -2.07 -11.45
CA GLY A 13 -3.51 -1.52 -11.48
C GLY A 13 -3.83 -0.62 -10.28
N PHE A 14 -3.13 -0.77 -9.14
CA PHE A 14 -3.41 0.01 -7.94
C PHE A 14 -2.63 1.32 -7.88
N VAL A 15 -3.28 2.35 -7.37
CA VAL A 15 -2.64 3.60 -6.93
C VAL A 15 -3.24 3.99 -5.58
N PHE A 16 -2.40 4.48 -4.67
CA PHE A 16 -2.81 4.99 -3.37
C PHE A 16 -2.39 6.44 -3.27
N GLU A 17 -3.30 7.30 -2.88
CA GLU A 17 -3.03 8.73 -2.76
C GLU A 17 -3.57 9.25 -1.44
N ARG A 18 -2.75 10.00 -0.72
CA ARG A 18 -3.22 10.71 0.47
C ARG A 18 -4.16 11.83 0.07
N LEU A 19 -5.17 12.08 0.90
CA LEU A 19 -6.06 13.22 0.74
C LEU A 19 -5.71 14.32 1.75
N ASP A 20 -5.76 15.58 1.34
CA ASP A 20 -5.65 16.73 2.26
C ASP A 20 -6.93 16.90 3.10
N GLU A 21 -6.94 17.90 3.99
CA GLU A 21 -8.08 18.23 4.85
C GLU A 21 -9.37 18.56 4.08
N ASN A 22 -9.25 18.94 2.81
CA ASN A 22 -10.36 19.28 1.94
C ASN A 22 -10.79 18.08 1.07
N GLY A 23 -10.17 16.91 1.24
CA GLY A 23 -10.45 15.71 0.47
C GLY A 23 -9.83 15.71 -0.94
N ASN A 24 -8.87 16.58 -1.22
CA ASN A 24 -8.15 16.61 -2.50
C ASN A 24 -6.91 15.74 -2.46
N PRO A 25 -6.55 15.07 -3.58
CA PRO A 25 -5.32 14.28 -3.65
C PRO A 25 -4.08 15.15 -3.46
N THR A 26 -3.14 14.66 -2.66
CA THR A 26 -1.84 15.32 -2.44
C THR A 26 -0.79 14.84 -3.44
N LYS A 27 0.46 15.28 -3.26
CA LYS A 27 1.61 14.75 -4.02
C LYS A 27 2.08 13.38 -3.51
N GLU A 28 1.65 12.96 -2.31
CA GLU A 28 2.00 11.66 -1.74
C GLU A 28 1.17 10.57 -2.42
N ARG A 29 1.83 9.87 -3.33
CA ARG A 29 1.24 8.86 -4.20
C ARG A 29 2.14 7.64 -4.26
N PHE A 30 1.57 6.49 -3.99
CA PHE A 30 2.23 5.20 -4.15
C PHE A 30 1.57 4.46 -5.31
N GLU A 31 2.39 3.94 -6.23
CA GLU A 31 1.91 3.22 -7.40
C GLU A 31 2.23 1.74 -7.30
N GLY A 32 1.24 0.89 -7.57
CA GLY A 32 1.36 -0.54 -7.34
C GLY A 32 2.38 -1.24 -8.23
N TRP A 33 2.82 -0.64 -9.34
CA TRP A 33 3.93 -1.16 -10.15
C TRP A 33 5.24 -1.22 -9.35
N GLN A 34 5.37 -0.43 -8.28
CA GLN A 34 6.53 -0.47 -7.40
C GLN A 34 6.63 -1.81 -6.64
N TRP A 35 5.52 -2.56 -6.49
CA TRP A 35 5.57 -3.94 -5.99
C TRP A 35 5.93 -4.96 -7.06
N GLU A 36 5.81 -4.60 -8.34
CA GLU A 36 6.05 -5.52 -9.43
C GLU A 36 7.53 -5.87 -9.54
N SER A 37 7.78 -7.15 -9.74
CA SER A 37 9.11 -7.68 -10.08
C SER A 37 8.98 -8.61 -11.28
N PRO A 38 10.08 -9.02 -11.92
CA PRO A 38 10.04 -9.98 -13.03
C PRO A 38 9.29 -11.28 -12.69
N ASN A 39 9.19 -11.63 -11.40
CA ASN A 39 8.52 -12.84 -10.93
C ASN A 39 7.12 -12.57 -10.35
N VAL A 40 6.71 -11.31 -10.19
CA VAL A 40 5.49 -10.91 -9.47
C VAL A 40 4.83 -9.71 -10.17
N ALA A 41 4.02 -9.99 -11.20
CA ALA A 41 3.18 -8.97 -11.87
C ALA A 41 1.73 -8.95 -11.35
N TYR A 42 1.32 -10.02 -10.66
CA TYR A 42 -0.04 -10.20 -10.19
C TYR A 42 -0.06 -10.66 -8.74
N LEU A 43 -1.10 -10.23 -8.02
CA LEU A 43 -1.45 -10.70 -6.69
C LEU A 43 -2.49 -11.84 -6.78
N PRO A 44 -2.10 -13.11 -6.58
CA PRO A 44 -3.00 -14.24 -6.47
C PRO A 44 -3.76 -14.21 -5.14
N ARG A 45 -4.80 -15.04 -5.07
CA ARG A 45 -5.58 -15.25 -3.86
C ARG A 45 -4.70 -15.70 -2.69
N HIS A 46 -4.98 -15.17 -1.50
CA HIS A 46 -4.35 -15.56 -0.21
C HIS A 46 -2.85 -15.26 -0.08
N PHE A 47 -2.27 -14.60 -1.08
CA PHE A 47 -0.94 -14.02 -1.00
C PHE A 47 -1.02 -12.53 -0.66
N CYS A 48 0.09 -12.01 -0.15
CA CYS A 48 0.21 -10.60 0.19
C CYS A 48 1.37 -9.91 -0.51
N VAL A 49 1.25 -8.60 -0.66
CA VAL A 49 2.38 -7.67 -0.82
C VAL A 49 2.40 -6.69 0.35
N ASN A 50 3.57 -6.22 0.75
CA ASN A 50 3.71 -5.25 1.83
C ASN A 50 4.79 -4.20 1.56
N ILE A 51 4.75 -3.15 2.37
CA ILE A 51 5.79 -2.14 2.48
C ILE A 51 6.30 -2.22 3.91
N ASN A 52 7.60 -2.36 4.11
CA ASN A 52 8.22 -2.41 5.43
C ASN A 52 9.28 -1.34 5.55
N ILE A 53 9.17 -0.51 6.59
CA ILE A 53 10.08 0.60 6.83
C ILE A 53 11.00 0.16 7.96
N TYR A 54 12.28 0.02 7.68
CA TYR A 54 13.28 -0.30 8.68
C TYR A 54 14.08 0.95 9.03
N GLY A 55 14.28 1.15 10.34
CA GLY A 55 15.25 2.10 10.90
C GLY A 55 16.70 1.76 10.53
N ASP A 56 17.66 2.27 11.31
CA ASP A 56 19.06 1.83 11.27
C ASP A 56 19.27 0.37 11.76
N GLN A 57 18.20 -0.39 11.97
CA GLN A 57 18.25 -1.75 12.51
C GLN A 57 18.23 -2.79 11.40
N ASP A 58 19.02 -3.84 11.57
CA ASP A 58 18.96 -5.04 10.75
C ASP A 58 17.51 -5.59 10.79
N PRO A 59 16.86 -5.85 9.66
CA PRO A 59 15.45 -6.19 9.63
C PRO A 59 15.21 -7.46 10.45
N GLN A 60 14.51 -7.36 11.59
CA GLN A 60 13.97 -8.54 12.25
C GLN A 60 13.15 -9.32 11.22
N TYR A 61 13.29 -10.65 11.24
CA TYR A 61 12.48 -11.58 10.44
C TYR A 61 11.04 -11.08 10.40
N LEU A 62 10.60 -10.72 9.20
CA LEU A 62 9.32 -10.05 8.94
C LEU A 62 8.17 -10.76 9.65
N PRO A 63 7.40 -10.09 10.53
CA PRO A 63 6.12 -10.63 10.94
C PRO A 63 5.19 -10.59 9.73
N VAL A 64 5.02 -11.74 9.09
CA VAL A 64 3.98 -11.93 8.08
C VAL A 64 2.65 -11.87 8.83
N SER A 65 1.76 -10.95 8.45
CA SER A 65 0.41 -10.90 9.03
C SER A 65 -0.22 -12.31 8.94
N PRO A 66 -0.92 -12.80 9.98
CA PRO A 66 -1.60 -14.09 9.94
C PRO A 66 -2.61 -14.19 8.79
N ASP A 67 -3.09 -13.06 8.26
CA ASP A 67 -3.97 -13.01 7.10
C ASP A 67 -3.27 -13.39 5.77
N CYS A 68 -1.95 -13.32 5.72
CA CYS A 68 -1.14 -13.66 4.56
C CYS A 68 -0.83 -15.16 4.53
N LEU A 69 -1.90 -15.96 4.47
CA LEU A 69 -1.90 -17.43 4.61
C LEU A 69 -0.84 -18.15 3.77
N ASN A 70 -0.63 -17.69 2.53
CA ASN A 70 0.33 -18.29 1.61
C ASN A 70 1.69 -17.55 1.55
N GLY A 71 1.85 -16.50 2.37
CA GLY A 71 3.08 -15.72 2.49
C GLY A 71 3.07 -14.38 1.74
N LEU A 72 4.23 -13.74 1.77
CA LEU A 72 4.52 -12.48 1.07
C LEU A 72 5.14 -12.77 -0.30
N MET A 73 4.62 -12.15 -1.35
CA MET A 73 5.18 -12.26 -2.71
C MET A 73 6.22 -11.19 -3.02
N SER A 74 6.00 -9.99 -2.50
CA SER A 74 6.86 -8.83 -2.75
C SER A 74 6.82 -7.92 -1.54
N THR A 75 7.99 -7.40 -1.18
CA THR A 75 8.17 -6.42 -0.12
C THR A 75 8.89 -5.22 -0.69
N ILE A 76 8.33 -4.03 -0.52
CA ILE A 76 9.06 -2.78 -0.76
C ILE A 76 9.68 -2.32 0.56
N GLN A 77 10.95 -1.97 0.51
CA GLN A 77 11.74 -1.59 1.67
C GLN A 77 12.32 -0.20 1.48
N PRO A 78 11.58 0.87 1.80
CA PRO A 78 12.17 2.20 1.88
C PRO A 78 13.14 2.30 3.06
N ARG A 79 14.21 3.08 2.88
CA ARG A 79 15.07 3.49 4.00
C ARG A 79 14.30 4.43 4.92
N PHE A 80 14.39 4.27 6.24
CA PHE A 80 13.68 5.16 7.18
C PHE A 80 14.10 6.64 7.09
N ASP A 81 15.37 6.93 6.77
CA ASP A 81 15.89 8.31 6.69
C ASP A 81 15.49 9.00 5.37
N ARG A 82 15.08 8.20 4.39
CA ARG A 82 14.63 8.64 3.07
C ARG A 82 13.49 7.75 2.61
N PRO A 83 12.33 7.85 3.28
CA PRO A 83 11.21 6.97 2.98
C PRO A 83 10.66 7.15 1.57
N GLY A 84 10.97 8.28 0.93
CA GLY A 84 10.46 8.66 -0.38
C GLY A 84 8.94 8.86 -0.35
N ASP A 85 8.33 9.06 -1.51
CA ASP A 85 6.88 9.20 -1.64
C ASP A 85 6.12 7.87 -1.39
N LEU A 86 6.82 6.85 -0.89
CA LEU A 86 6.30 5.51 -0.63
C LEU A 86 5.48 5.42 0.66
N ILE A 87 5.75 6.30 1.64
CA ILE A 87 5.01 6.36 2.90
C ILE A 87 4.04 7.55 2.86
N PHE A 88 2.89 7.35 2.24
CA PHE A 88 1.80 8.33 2.21
C PHE A 88 0.99 8.42 3.52
N TRP A 89 1.44 7.70 4.55
CA TRP A 89 0.84 7.60 5.88
C TRP A 89 1.60 8.40 6.94
N SER A 90 2.75 8.98 6.59
CA SER A 90 3.60 9.64 7.57
C SER A 90 3.11 11.06 7.88
N PRO A 91 3.09 11.48 9.16
CA PRO A 91 2.82 12.87 9.52
C PRO A 91 3.92 13.85 9.06
N ASP A 92 5.09 13.37 8.61
CA ASP A 92 6.28 14.19 8.32
C ASP A 92 6.15 15.03 7.04
N TYR A 93 5.24 14.69 6.13
CA TYR A 93 5.08 15.36 4.84
C TYR A 93 4.21 16.63 4.87
N GLY A 94 3.94 17.18 6.06
CA GLY A 94 3.23 18.45 6.21
C GLY A 94 1.70 18.38 6.12
N TYR A 95 1.12 17.21 5.86
CA TYR A 95 -0.33 16.97 5.86
C TYR A 95 -0.82 16.45 7.22
N LYS A 96 -0.48 17.14 8.31
CA LYS A 96 -0.71 16.65 9.70
C LYS A 96 -2.16 16.32 10.04
N ASN A 97 -3.13 16.91 9.34
CA ASN A 97 -4.55 16.68 9.57
C ASN A 97 -5.21 15.83 8.49
N SER A 98 -4.42 15.23 7.59
CA SER A 98 -4.95 14.25 6.63
C SER A 98 -5.33 12.97 7.37
N THR A 99 -6.62 12.63 7.32
CA THR A 99 -7.17 11.43 7.94
C THR A 99 -7.46 10.32 6.93
N GLN A 100 -7.49 10.65 5.63
CA GLN A 100 -7.93 9.75 4.57
C GLN A 100 -6.88 9.57 3.48
N PHE A 101 -6.98 8.43 2.82
CA PHE A 101 -6.37 8.17 1.51
C PHE A 101 -7.43 7.61 0.58
N ARG A 102 -7.24 7.80 -0.73
CA ARG A 102 -8.04 7.13 -1.75
C ARG A 102 -7.25 6.03 -2.42
N VAL A 103 -7.98 5.05 -2.93
CA VAL A 103 -7.42 3.95 -3.72
C VAL A 103 -8.03 4.01 -5.11
N LEU A 104 -7.16 3.99 -6.11
CA LEU A 104 -7.54 3.88 -7.50
C LEU A 104 -7.22 2.50 -8.05
N TRP A 105 -8.09 2.02 -8.93
CA TRP A 105 -7.91 0.84 -9.74
C TRP A 105 -8.03 1.21 -11.21
N VAL A 106 -6.95 1.05 -11.98
CA VAL A 106 -6.90 1.39 -13.41
C VAL A 106 -7.36 2.84 -13.67
N GLY A 107 -6.98 3.74 -12.76
CA GLY A 107 -7.32 5.17 -12.82
C GLY A 107 -8.69 5.55 -12.27
N GLU A 108 -9.54 4.59 -11.90
CA GLU A 108 -10.84 4.86 -11.28
C GLU A 108 -10.74 4.80 -9.74
N GLU A 109 -11.31 5.78 -9.05
CA GLU A 109 -11.37 5.78 -7.59
C GLU A 109 -12.37 4.71 -7.12
N ILE A 110 -11.87 3.68 -6.42
CA ILE A 110 -12.68 2.55 -5.95
C ILE A 110 -12.96 2.59 -4.45
N ALA A 111 -12.20 3.40 -3.69
CA ALA A 111 -12.45 3.59 -2.27
C ALA A 111 -11.79 4.85 -1.71
N ARG A 112 -12.34 5.30 -0.59
CA ARG A 112 -11.69 6.20 0.37
C ARG A 112 -11.62 5.50 1.71
N CYS A 113 -10.48 5.60 2.36
CA CYS A 113 -10.15 4.81 3.53
C CYS A 113 -9.61 5.73 4.63
N GLU A 114 -10.11 5.57 5.85
CA GLU A 114 -9.57 6.27 7.02
C GLU A 114 -8.25 5.63 7.45
N ILE A 115 -7.21 6.45 7.61
CA ILE A 115 -5.88 6.02 8.07
C ILE A 115 -5.98 5.45 9.50
N SER A 116 -6.82 6.07 10.35
CA SER A 116 -7.01 5.67 11.74
C SER A 116 -7.77 4.35 11.92
N ALA A 117 -8.47 3.88 10.88
CA ALA A 117 -9.20 2.61 10.94
C ALA A 117 -8.26 1.39 10.98
N GLY A 118 -6.99 1.55 10.57
CA GLY A 118 -5.97 0.50 10.57
C GLY A 118 -6.15 -0.60 9.50
N VAL A 119 -7.36 -0.75 8.96
CA VAL A 119 -7.69 -1.69 7.88
C VAL A 119 -8.65 -1.01 6.89
N CYS A 120 -8.47 -1.27 5.59
CA CYS A 120 -9.43 -0.90 4.56
C CYS A 120 -9.71 -2.07 3.63
N GLU A 121 -10.99 -2.40 3.46
CA GLU A 121 -11.46 -3.41 2.51
C GLU A 121 -11.92 -2.74 1.21
N LEU A 122 -11.50 -3.30 0.09
CA LEU A 122 -11.69 -2.71 -1.24
C LEU A 122 -12.37 -3.71 -2.16
N TYR A 123 -13.26 -3.22 -3.02
CA TYR A 123 -13.92 -4.02 -4.05
C TYR A 123 -13.42 -3.56 -5.42
N ILE A 124 -12.88 -4.51 -6.18
CA ILE A 124 -12.36 -4.27 -7.52
C ILE A 124 -13.35 -4.89 -8.51
N PRO A 125 -13.80 -4.15 -9.54
CA PRO A 125 -14.67 -4.68 -10.59
C PRO A 125 -14.18 -5.99 -11.24
#